data_AF-M4RI19-F1
#
_entry.id   AF-M4RI19-F1
#
_cell.length_a   1.000
_cell.length_b   1.000
_cell.length_c   1.000
_cell.angle_alpha   90.00
_cell.angle_beta   90.00
_cell.angle_gamma   90.00
#
_symmetry.space_group_name_H-M   'P 1'
#
loop_
_entity.id
_entity.type
_entity.pdbx_description
1 polymer ?
#
loop_
_entity_poly.entity_id
_entity_poly.type
_entity_poly.pdbx_seq_one_letter_code
_entity_poly.pdbx_strand_id
1 'polypeptide(L)' 'MVLRKGPKGDFWGCRNFKGDEALSCKNGRDPASIQWPELESYL' A
#
# COMPACT_ATOMS: atom_id res chain seq x y z
N MET A 1 9.59 -4.49 -5.66
CA MET A 1 9.03 -3.21 -6.16
C MET A 1 9.59 -2.90 -7.55
N VAL A 2 8.97 -2.00 -8.32
CA VAL A 2 9.41 -1.53 -9.65
C VAL A 2 9.06 -0.04 -9.82
N LEU A 3 9.86 0.70 -10.58
CA LEU A 3 9.60 2.11 -10.89
C LEU A 3 8.43 2.23 -11.87
N ARG A 4 7.45 3.08 -11.57
CA ARG A 4 6.24 3.31 -12.37
C ARG A 4 5.99 4.81 -12.52
N LYS A 5 5.27 5.21 -13.57
CA LYS A 5 4.82 6.58 -13.80
C LYS A 5 3.36 6.75 -13.40
N GLY A 6 3.03 7.78 -12.62
CA GLY A 6 1.66 8.11 -12.24
C GLY A 6 1.34 9.59 -12.46
N PRO A 7 0.09 10.02 -12.20
CA PRO A 7 -0.35 11.41 -12.41
C PRO A 7 0.43 12.46 -11.60
N LYS A 8 1.12 12.05 -10.53
CA LYS A 8 1.93 12.90 -9.65
C LYS A 8 3.44 12.70 -9.84
N GLY A 9 3.86 12.02 -10.91
CA GLY A 9 5.25 11.68 -11.19
C GLY A 9 5.59 10.21 -10.91
N ASP A 10 6.88 9.92 -10.86
CA ASP A 10 7.41 8.57 -10.72
C ASP A 10 7.30 8.06 -9.28
N PHE A 11 6.97 6.78 -9.12
CA PHE A 11 6.82 6.15 -7.81
C PHE A 11 7.26 4.68 -7.85
N TRP A 12 7.68 4.16 -6.70
CA TRP A 12 7.96 2.73 -6.52
C TRP A 12 6.68 1.97 -6.21
N GLY A 13 6.27 1.13 -7.15
CA GLY A 13 5.06 0.32 -7.03
C GLY A 13 5.34 -1.17 -6.92
N CYS A 14 4.30 -1.94 -6.63
CA CYS A 14 4.39 -3.40 -6.64
C CYS A 14 4.60 -3.93 -8.07
N ARG A 15 5.37 -5.02 -8.20
CA ARG A 15 5.67 -5.65 -9.50
C ARG A 15 4.41 -6.26 -10.13
N ASN A 16 3.57 -6.90 -9.33
CA ASN A 16 2.36 -7.58 -9.77
C ASN A 16 1.09 -6.70 -9.74
N PHE A 17 1.24 -5.37 -9.86
CA PHE A 17 0.07 -4.49 -9.93
C PHE A 17 -0.53 -4.59 -11.33
N LYS A 18 -1.80 -5.01 -11.38
CA LYS A 18 -2.59 -5.27 -12.59
C LYS A 18 -3.99 -4.62 -12.51
N GLY A 19 -4.10 -3.48 -11.82
CA GLY A 19 -5.39 -2.81 -11.63
C GLY A 19 -6.34 -3.64 -10.76
N ASP A 20 -7.53 -3.91 -11.29
CA ASP A 20 -8.64 -4.56 -10.58
C ASP A 20 -8.66 -6.09 -10.67
N GLU A 21 -7.67 -6.71 -11.33
CA GLU A 21 -7.54 -8.17 -11.33
C GLU A 21 -7.51 -8.73 -9.89
N ALA A 22 -8.19 -9.86 -9.67
CA ALA A 22 -8.31 -10.48 -8.34
C ALA A 22 -6.95 -10.80 -7.68
N LEU A 23 -5.94 -11.11 -8.49
CA LEU A 23 -4.58 -11.43 -8.03
C LEU A 23 -3.62 -10.23 -8.14
N SER A 24 -4.11 -9.05 -8.51
CA SER A 24 -3.34 -7.81 -8.52
C SER A 24 -2.91 -7.49 -7.09
N CYS A 25 -1.62 -7.20 -6.88
CA CYS A 25 -1.21 -6.69 -5.59
C CYS A 25 -1.78 -5.27 -5.41
N LYS A 26 -2.75 -5.15 -4.51
CA LYS A 26 -3.25 -3.87 -4.04
C LYS A 26 -2.34 -3.41 -2.92
N ASN A 27 -1.91 -2.14 -2.95
CA ASN A 27 -1.14 -1.56 -1.84
C ASN A 27 -2.02 -1.23 -0.61
N GLY A 28 -3.26 -1.72 -0.59
CA GLY A 28 -4.14 -1.61 0.56
C GLY A 28 -3.74 -2.66 1.60
N ARG A 29 -3.37 -2.22 2.80
CA ARG A 29 -3.45 -3.10 3.96
C ARG A 29 -4.92 -3.31 4.28
N ASP A 30 -5.28 -4.54 4.65
CA ASP A 30 -6.57 -4.78 5.28
C ASP A 30 -6.65 -3.88 6.52
N PRO A 31 -7.63 -2.97 6.62
CA PRO A 31 -7.79 -2.12 7.80
C PRO A 31 -7.87 -2.93 9.10
N ALA A 32 -8.43 -4.14 9.06
CA ALA A 32 -8.50 -5.03 10.21
C ALA A 32 -7.13 -5.62 10.62
N SER A 33 -6.14 -5.61 9.71
CA SER A 33 -4.77 -6.07 9.97
C SER A 33 -3.85 -5.00 10.59
N ILE A 34 -4.35 -3.77 10.76
CA ILE A 34 -3.55 -2.66 11.31
C ILE A 34 -3.66 -2.67 12.84
N GLN A 35 -2.61 -3.12 13.52
CA GLN A 35 -2.44 -2.88 14.96
C GLN A 35 -1.89 -1.46 15.16
N TRP A 36 -2.77 -0.54 15.54
CA TRP A 36 -2.36 0.79 15.97
C TRP A 36 -1.73 0.72 17.37
N PRO A 37 -0.63 1.44 17.65
CA PRO A 37 -0.11 1.55 19.00
C PRO A 37 -1.15 2.25 19.88
N GLU A 38 -1.26 1.83 21.15
CA GLU A 38 -2.11 2.53 22.11
C GLU A 38 -1.52 3.91 22.41
N LEU A 39 -2.40 4.91 22.38
CA LEU A 39 -2.07 6.33 22.55
C LEU A 39 -1.55 6.67 23.95
N GLU A 40 -1.58 5.73 24.91
CA GLU A 40 -1.10 5.88 26.28
C GLU A 40 0.43 5.90 26.40
N SER A 41 1.17 5.64 25.33
CA SER A 41 2.65 5.62 25.33
C SER A 41 3.31 7.00 25.16
N TYR A 42 2.53 8.09 25.15
CA TYR A 42 3.02 9.47 24.97
C TYR A 42 2.62 10.43 26.12
N LEU A 43 2.20 9.91 27.28
CA LEU A 43 1.97 10.70 28.51
C LEU A 43 2.91 10.26 29.64
#